data_AF-A0A373F8B3-F1
#
_entry.id   AF-A0A373F8B3-F1
#
_cell.length_a   1.000
_cell.length_b   1.000
_cell.length_c   1.000
_cell.angle_alpha   90.00
_cell.angle_beta   90.00
_cell.angle_gamma   90.00
#
_symmetry.space_group_name_H-M   'P 1'
#
loop_
_entity.id
_entity.type
_entity.pdbx_description
1 polymer ?
#
loop_
_entity_poly.entity_id
_entity_poly.type
_entity_poly.pdbx_seq_one_letter_code
_entity_poly.pdbx_strand_id
1 'polypeptide(L)'
;MLAVLLAVTTGLFQLSVRTVQVPITLNAGETAQVAVWRPWSHPLQFRLEFQNASGQSRPELGEWVTPRAEPDLPAVPSLVFSKPGEPIKMLVEVDGKPASYRAMPASSHSGSTVERPLTPSADNATPGEFAWPPAAQTQIAQAAGQSQFRFTVQEVGSLLQGEKVQLLISPPLDFKSSTPRYDWLWPLFFWPTFAALLAIFAMILLWLSRRHLKAQSR
;
A
#
# COMPACT_ATOMS: atom_id res chain seq x y z
N MET A 1 14.17 -12.25 28.53
CA MET A 1 14.34 -12.74 27.13
C MET A 1 13.04 -12.61 26.32
N LEU A 2 11.91 -13.15 26.79
CA LEU A 2 10.62 -13.09 26.07
C LEU A 2 10.14 -11.65 25.77
N ALA A 3 10.25 -10.73 26.72
CA ALA A 3 9.82 -9.33 26.54
C ALA A 3 10.65 -8.59 25.47
N VAL A 4 11.95 -8.87 25.38
CA VAL A 4 12.83 -8.29 24.37
C VAL A 4 12.47 -8.82 22.99
N LEU A 5 12.24 -10.14 22.88
CA LEU A 5 11.80 -10.75 21.62
C LEU A 5 10.47 -10.14 21.14
N LEU A 6 9.50 -9.99 22.04
CA LEU A 6 8.20 -9.38 21.73
C LEU A 6 8.34 -7.92 21.31
N ALA A 7 9.19 -7.14 21.99
CA ALA A 7 9.44 -5.74 21.62
C ALA A 7 10.06 -5.63 20.23
N VAL A 8 11.03 -6.49 19.90
CA VAL A 8 11.68 -6.51 18.58
C VAL A 8 10.71 -6.93 17.49
N THR A 9 9.93 -8.00 17.68
CA THR A 9 8.96 -8.46 16.68
C THR A 9 7.83 -7.45 16.46
N THR A 10 7.36 -6.80 17.53
CA THR A 10 6.36 -5.73 17.43
C THR A 10 6.92 -4.51 16.69
N GLY A 11 8.18 -4.13 16.96
CA GLY A 11 8.85 -3.05 16.24
C GLY A 11 8.98 -3.35 14.74
N LEU A 12 9.41 -4.57 14.40
CA LEU A 12 9.49 -5.02 13.01
C LEU A 12 8.12 -5.03 12.33
N PHE A 13 7.09 -5.50 13.01
CA PHE A 13 5.71 -5.47 12.50
C PHE A 13 5.24 -4.05 12.20
N GLN A 14 5.41 -3.12 13.14
CA GLN A 14 5.01 -1.71 12.96
C GLN A 14 5.71 -1.05 11.76
N LEU A 15 6.99 -1.35 11.55
CA LEU A 15 7.74 -0.87 10.38
C LEU A 15 7.29 -1.53 9.07
N SER A 16 6.79 -2.77 9.15
CA SER A 16 6.36 -3.57 8.01
C SER A 16 4.95 -3.23 7.53
N VAL A 17 4.06 -2.75 8.41
CA VAL A 17 2.69 -2.35 8.06
C VAL A 17 2.54 -0.87 7.73
N ARG A 18 3.60 -0.08 7.94
CA ARG A 18 3.56 1.37 7.72
C ARG A 18 3.46 1.71 6.24
N THR A 19 2.36 2.35 5.87
CA THR A 19 2.20 3.07 4.61
C THR A 19 2.86 4.44 4.73
N VAL A 20 3.64 4.83 3.74
CA VAL A 20 4.23 6.17 3.66
C VAL A 20 3.38 7.01 2.72
N GLN A 21 2.97 8.19 3.17
CA GLN A 21 2.17 9.13 2.39
C GLN A 21 3.02 10.35 2.04
N VAL A 22 3.03 10.73 0.77
CA VAL A 22 3.78 11.87 0.27
C VAL A 22 2.82 12.81 -0.45
N PRO A 23 2.61 14.04 0.03
CA PRO A 23 1.77 14.98 -0.67
C PRO A 23 2.43 15.40 -1.99
N ILE A 24 1.69 15.33 -3.08
CA ILE A 24 2.15 15.76 -4.40
C ILE A 24 1.03 16.49 -5.12
N THR A 25 1.38 17.60 -5.79
CA THR A 25 0.45 18.31 -6.67
C THR A 25 0.60 17.75 -8.08
N LEU A 26 -0.50 17.40 -8.72
CA LEU A 26 -0.49 16.83 -10.07
C LEU A 26 -0.24 17.91 -11.13
N ASN A 27 0.98 18.44 -11.18
CA ASN A 27 1.46 19.34 -12.21
C ASN A 27 2.63 18.70 -12.95
N ALA A 28 2.67 18.82 -14.27
CA ALA A 28 3.79 18.32 -15.06
C ALA A 28 5.11 18.97 -14.58
N GLY A 29 6.12 18.14 -14.29
CA GLY A 29 7.40 18.54 -13.74
C GLY A 29 7.47 18.65 -12.21
N GLU A 30 6.34 18.51 -11.50
CA GLU A 30 6.35 18.51 -10.03
C GLU A 30 7.15 17.31 -9.51
N THR A 31 7.99 17.55 -8.49
CA THR A 31 8.80 16.50 -7.88
C THR A 31 8.57 16.37 -6.39
N ALA A 32 8.57 15.14 -5.89
CA ALA A 32 8.53 14.83 -4.46
C ALA A 32 9.64 13.83 -4.11
N GLN A 33 10.31 14.05 -2.98
CA GLN A 33 11.38 13.17 -2.51
C GLN A 33 11.07 12.65 -1.12
N VAL A 34 11.32 11.36 -0.90
CA VAL A 34 11.14 10.74 0.42
C VAL A 34 12.17 9.63 0.60
N ALA A 35 12.69 9.50 1.81
CA ALA A 35 13.48 8.34 2.19
C ALA A 35 12.61 7.36 2.97
N VAL A 36 12.61 6.09 2.56
CA VAL A 36 11.87 5.03 3.25
C VAL A 36 12.86 3.96 3.69
N TRP A 37 12.81 3.62 4.97
CA TRP A 37 13.58 2.52 5.52
C TRP A 37 12.72 1.26 5.63
N ARG A 38 13.24 0.12 5.17
CA ARG A 38 12.59 -1.20 5.29
C ARG A 38 13.58 -2.27 5.77
N PRO A 39 13.17 -3.22 6.61
CA PRO A 39 14.07 -4.26 7.11
C PRO A 39 14.45 -5.29 6.03
N TRP A 40 13.58 -5.56 5.07
CA TRP A 40 13.82 -6.49 3.96
C TRP A 40 13.32 -5.95 2.63
N SER A 41 13.93 -6.42 1.55
CA SER A 41 13.50 -6.14 0.18
C SER A 41 12.08 -6.64 -0.12
N HIS A 42 11.34 -5.87 -0.91
CA HIS A 42 10.00 -6.23 -1.37
C HIS A 42 9.67 -5.50 -2.70
N PRO A 43 8.72 -6.01 -3.50
CA PRO A 43 8.23 -5.30 -4.67
C PRO A 43 7.50 -4.03 -4.25
N LEU A 44 7.80 -2.94 -4.94
CA LEU A 44 7.17 -1.64 -4.72
C LEU A 44 5.80 -1.58 -5.40
N GLN A 45 4.82 -1.10 -4.65
CA GLN A 45 3.51 -0.73 -5.17
C GLN A 45 3.20 0.69 -4.70
N PHE A 46 2.70 1.49 -5.62
CA PHE A 46 2.35 2.87 -5.36
C PHE A 46 0.87 3.07 -5.65
N ARG A 47 0.23 3.97 -4.91
CA ARG A 47 -1.16 4.37 -5.12
C ARG A 47 -1.27 5.88 -5.00
N LEU A 48 -2.14 6.49 -5.78
CA LEU A 48 -2.52 7.88 -5.65
C LEU A 48 -3.86 7.92 -4.93
N GLU A 49 -3.90 8.58 -3.78
CA GLU A 49 -5.12 8.83 -3.03
C GLU A 49 -5.61 10.25 -3.30
N PHE A 50 -6.83 10.31 -3.81
CA PHE A 50 -7.58 11.51 -4.12
C PHE A 50 -8.61 11.76 -3.03
N GLN A 51 -8.82 13.02 -2.68
CA GLN A 51 -9.94 13.39 -1.83
C GLN A 51 -11.24 13.22 -2.64
N ASN A 52 -12.26 12.64 -2.01
CA ASN A 52 -13.56 12.46 -2.64
C ASN A 52 -14.67 12.63 -1.60
N ALA A 53 -15.55 13.60 -1.78
CA ALA A 53 -16.71 13.72 -0.90
C ALA A 53 -17.64 12.51 -1.09
N SER A 54 -18.27 12.06 -0.01
CA SER A 54 -19.20 10.92 -0.07
C SER A 54 -20.32 11.19 -1.08
N GLY A 55 -20.49 10.28 -2.05
CA GLY A 55 -21.50 10.38 -3.10
C GLY A 55 -21.13 11.28 -4.29
N GLN A 56 -19.92 11.88 -4.31
CA GLN A 56 -19.44 12.62 -5.46
C GLN A 56 -18.99 11.65 -6.57
N SER A 57 -19.51 11.86 -7.78
CA SER A 57 -19.07 11.15 -8.98
C SER A 57 -17.80 11.81 -9.52
N ARG A 58 -16.76 11.02 -9.73
CA ARG A 58 -15.46 11.46 -10.27
C ARG A 58 -15.07 10.62 -11.50
N PRO A 59 -15.78 10.77 -12.64
CA PRO A 59 -15.53 9.99 -13.85
C PRO A 59 -14.10 10.17 -14.39
N GLU A 60 -13.47 11.31 -14.11
CA GLU A 60 -12.08 11.60 -14.46
C GLU A 60 -11.07 10.67 -13.77
N LEU A 61 -11.45 10.00 -12.67
CA LEU A 61 -10.60 8.98 -12.01
C LEU A 61 -10.73 7.59 -12.62
N GLY A 62 -11.65 7.40 -13.58
CA GLY A 62 -11.93 6.13 -14.24
C GLY A 62 -12.76 5.17 -13.39
N GLU A 63 -13.22 4.09 -14.01
CA GLU A 63 -14.07 3.08 -13.37
C GLU A 63 -13.41 1.70 -13.46
N TRP A 64 -13.29 1.02 -12.31
CA TRP A 64 -12.87 -0.37 -12.25
C TRP A 64 -14.01 -1.31 -12.62
N VAL A 65 -14.34 -1.35 -13.92
CA VAL A 65 -15.27 -2.33 -14.49
C VAL A 65 -14.49 -3.58 -14.87
N THR A 66 -15.09 -4.77 -14.73
CA THR A 66 -14.47 -6.08 -14.98
C THR A 66 -13.58 -6.04 -16.22
N PRO A 67 -12.25 -6.02 -16.05
CA PRO A 67 -11.34 -5.88 -17.17
C PRO A 67 -11.42 -7.13 -18.03
N ARG A 68 -11.49 -6.96 -19.35
CA ARG A 68 -11.34 -8.10 -20.26
C ARG A 68 -9.87 -8.52 -20.20
N ALA A 69 -9.62 -9.75 -19.78
CA ALA A 69 -8.32 -10.39 -20.00
C ALA A 69 -8.21 -10.67 -21.51
N GLU A 70 -7.22 -10.09 -22.17
CA GLU A 70 -6.95 -10.35 -23.58
C GLU A 70 -6.41 -11.79 -23.72
N PRO A 71 -7.06 -12.68 -24.49
CA PRO A 71 -6.62 -14.08 -24.62
C PRO A 71 -5.30 -14.27 -25.39
N ASP A 72 -4.88 -13.28 -26.20
CA ASP A 72 -3.89 -13.46 -27.27
C ASP A 72 -2.63 -12.55 -27.18
N LEU A 73 -2.34 -11.90 -26.04
CA LEU A 73 -1.15 -11.04 -25.85
C LEU A 73 -0.06 -11.68 -24.96
N PRO A 74 1.24 -11.33 -25.16
CA PRO A 74 2.38 -12.18 -24.83
C PRO A 74 2.72 -12.23 -23.34
N ALA A 75 2.94 -13.44 -22.80
CA ALA A 75 3.59 -13.82 -21.53
C ALA A 75 3.19 -13.13 -20.20
N VAL A 76 2.60 -11.93 -20.23
CA VAL A 76 2.23 -11.10 -19.08
C VAL A 76 0.76 -10.72 -19.27
N PRO A 77 -0.15 -11.13 -18.36
CA PRO A 77 -1.55 -10.76 -18.47
C PRO A 77 -1.70 -9.23 -18.43
N SER A 78 -2.47 -8.66 -19.36
CA SER A 78 -2.86 -7.24 -19.32
C SER A 78 -4.36 -7.11 -19.02
N LEU A 79 -4.71 -5.98 -18.41
CA LEU A 79 -6.08 -5.56 -18.13
C LEU A 79 -6.41 -4.38 -19.01
N VAL A 80 -7.47 -4.52 -19.80
CA VAL A 80 -8.00 -3.45 -20.63
C VAL A 80 -9.24 -2.88 -19.97
N PHE A 81 -9.24 -1.56 -19.75
CA PHE A 81 -10.37 -0.83 -19.19
C PHE A 81 -10.99 0.08 -20.25
N SER A 82 -12.31 0.04 -20.36
CA SER A 82 -13.09 0.94 -21.23
C SER A 82 -13.10 2.38 -20.72
N LYS A 83 -12.98 2.57 -19.41
CA LYS A 83 -12.96 3.88 -18.73
C LYS A 83 -11.75 3.99 -17.80
N PRO A 84 -10.53 4.17 -18.34
CA PRO A 84 -9.31 4.22 -17.52
C PRO A 84 -9.15 5.51 -16.69
N GLY A 85 -9.97 6.53 -16.96
CA GLY A 85 -9.84 7.87 -16.38
C GLY A 85 -8.79 8.71 -17.10
N GLU A 86 -8.58 9.93 -16.60
CA GLU A 86 -7.55 10.84 -17.09
C GLU A 86 -6.15 10.22 -16.88
N PRO A 87 -5.24 10.38 -17.85
CA PRO A 87 -3.91 9.80 -17.77
C PRO A 87 -3.10 10.48 -16.69
N ILE A 88 -2.36 9.68 -15.92
CA ILE A 88 -1.32 10.18 -15.02
C ILE A 88 -0.11 9.28 -15.25
N LYS A 89 1.00 9.88 -15.69
CA LYS A 89 2.30 9.22 -15.79
C LYS A 89 3.27 9.88 -14.83
N MET A 90 4.00 9.05 -14.11
CA MET A 90 5.02 9.49 -13.17
C MET A 90 6.29 8.71 -13.39
N LEU A 91 7.42 9.42 -13.34
CA LEU A 91 8.73 8.83 -13.20
C LEU A 91 8.99 8.57 -11.73
N VAL A 92 9.23 7.32 -11.38
CA VAL A 92 9.65 6.92 -10.04
C VAL A 92 11.09 6.50 -10.11
N GLU A 93 11.95 7.24 -9.44
CA GLU A 93 13.37 6.92 -9.31
C GLU A 93 13.62 6.37 -7.90
N VAL A 94 14.21 5.18 -7.84
CA VAL A 94 14.56 4.50 -6.59
C VAL A 94 16.06 4.25 -6.60
N ASP A 95 16.79 4.85 -5.67
CA ASP A 95 18.25 4.72 -5.56
C ASP A 95 18.98 4.96 -6.90
N GLY A 96 18.53 5.96 -7.68
CA GLY A 96 19.11 6.34 -8.96
C GLY A 96 18.61 5.55 -10.18
N LYS A 97 17.67 4.62 -9.99
CA LYS A 97 17.07 3.83 -11.07
C LYS A 97 15.70 4.38 -11.43
N PRO A 98 15.52 4.98 -12.62
CA PRO A 98 14.21 5.46 -13.06
C PRO A 98 13.32 4.32 -13.55
N ALA A 99 12.04 4.36 -13.24
CA ALA A 99 10.99 3.54 -13.82
C ALA A 99 9.72 4.38 -14.03
N SER A 100 9.09 4.20 -15.18
CA SER A 100 7.85 4.90 -15.54
C SER A 100 6.64 4.15 -14.97
N TYR A 101 5.74 4.87 -14.32
CA TYR A 101 4.50 4.35 -13.76
C TYR A 101 3.31 5.12 -14.33
N ARG A 102 2.18 4.43 -14.48
CA ARG A 102 0.91 5.02 -14.91
C ARG A 102 -0.22 4.66 -13.96
N ALA A 103 -1.14 5.60 -13.74
CA ALA A 103 -2.30 5.38 -12.88
C ALA A 103 -3.37 4.55 -13.58
N MET A 104 -3.79 3.47 -12.93
CA MET A 104 -4.96 2.68 -13.30
C MET A 104 -6.26 3.43 -12.91
N PRO A 105 -7.42 3.01 -13.44
CA PRO A 105 -8.70 3.52 -12.94
C PRO A 105 -8.89 3.31 -11.44
N ALA A 106 -9.78 4.11 -10.85
CA ALA A 106 -10.12 4.06 -9.43
C ALA A 106 -10.57 2.66 -8.99
N SER A 107 -9.84 2.05 -8.07
CA SER A 107 -10.06 0.65 -7.65
C SER A 107 -10.47 0.51 -6.18
N SER A 108 -10.19 1.52 -5.35
CA SER A 108 -10.54 1.55 -3.93
C SER A 108 -11.29 2.83 -3.62
N HIS A 109 -12.37 2.70 -2.85
CA HIS A 109 -13.20 3.82 -2.40
C HIS A 109 -13.32 3.72 -0.88
N SER A 110 -13.00 4.82 -0.20
CA SER A 110 -13.32 5.05 1.20
C SER A 110 -14.41 6.12 1.29
N GLY A 111 -14.94 6.37 2.49
CA GLY A 111 -16.00 7.38 2.68
C GLY A 111 -15.59 8.80 2.28
N SER A 112 -14.29 9.08 2.22
CA SER A 112 -13.74 10.42 1.91
C SER A 112 -12.59 10.42 0.90
N THR A 113 -12.16 9.26 0.41
CA THR A 113 -11.01 9.15 -0.51
C THR A 113 -11.24 8.11 -1.59
N VAL A 114 -10.56 8.27 -2.72
CA VAL A 114 -10.53 7.32 -3.83
C VAL A 114 -9.08 7.05 -4.20
N GLU A 115 -8.72 5.79 -4.37
CA GLU A 115 -7.36 5.42 -4.73
C GLU A 115 -7.27 4.92 -6.17
N ARG A 116 -6.23 5.37 -6.87
CA ARG A 116 -5.80 4.87 -8.17
C ARG A 116 -4.44 4.18 -8.02
N PRO A 117 -4.34 2.85 -8.24
CA PRO A 117 -3.06 2.17 -8.17
C PRO A 117 -2.18 2.54 -9.35
N LEU A 118 -0.87 2.58 -9.10
CA LEU A 118 0.14 2.84 -10.13
C LEU A 118 0.77 1.51 -10.54
N THR A 119 0.83 1.28 -11.85
CA THR A 119 1.50 0.11 -12.43
C THR A 119 2.66 0.55 -13.32
N PRO A 120 3.73 -0.24 -13.42
CA PRO A 120 4.80 0.03 -14.37
C PRO A 120 4.26 0.19 -15.79
N SER A 121 4.74 1.21 -16.50
CA SER A 121 4.39 1.47 -17.89
C SER A 121 5.59 1.18 -18.79
N ALA A 122 5.38 0.42 -19.85
CA ALA A 122 6.29 0.45 -20.99
C ALA A 122 6.12 1.77 -21.76
N ASP A 123 7.17 2.19 -22.47
CA ASP A 123 7.17 3.45 -23.23
C ASP A 123 6.10 3.49 -24.34
N ASN A 124 5.72 2.33 -24.88
CA ASN A 124 4.70 2.19 -25.93
C ASN A 124 3.37 1.58 -25.43
N ALA A 125 3.05 1.74 -24.14
CA ALA A 125 1.84 1.14 -23.57
C ALA A 125 0.56 1.75 -24.17
N THR A 126 -0.36 0.91 -24.63
CA THR A 126 -1.66 1.32 -25.17
C THR A 126 -2.48 2.09 -24.11
N PRO A 127 -3.17 3.19 -24.47
CA PRO A 127 -4.10 3.86 -23.58
C PRO A 127 -5.17 2.87 -23.07
N GLY A 128 -5.41 2.83 -21.76
CA GLY A 128 -6.40 1.93 -21.15
C GLY A 128 -5.94 0.49 -20.92
N GLU A 129 -4.80 0.07 -21.47
CA GLU A 129 -4.18 -1.24 -21.21
C GLU A 129 -3.13 -1.15 -20.11
N PHE A 130 -3.21 -2.04 -19.13
CA PHE A 130 -2.32 -2.04 -17.97
C PHE A 130 -1.82 -3.44 -17.71
N ALA A 131 -0.52 -3.58 -17.45
CA ALA A 131 0.02 -4.88 -17.12
C ALA A 131 -0.50 -5.33 -15.72
N TRP A 132 -0.79 -6.64 -15.59
CA TRP A 132 -1.23 -7.29 -14.34
C TRP A 132 -0.58 -8.67 -14.07
N PRO A 133 -0.26 -9.05 -12.81
CA PRO A 133 -0.39 -8.27 -11.59
C PRO A 133 0.75 -7.25 -11.42
N PRO A 134 0.49 -6.05 -10.87
CA PRO A 134 1.47 -4.96 -10.77
C PRO A 134 2.74 -5.38 -10.02
N ALA A 135 2.59 -6.17 -8.96
CA ALA A 135 3.70 -6.65 -8.13
C ALA A 135 4.72 -7.51 -8.90
N ALA A 136 4.24 -8.30 -9.87
CA ALA A 136 5.11 -9.14 -10.70
C ALA A 136 5.82 -8.33 -11.79
N GLN A 137 5.34 -7.12 -12.06
CA GLN A 137 5.87 -6.23 -13.11
C GLN A 137 6.73 -5.12 -12.56
N THR A 138 6.75 -4.95 -11.24
CA THR A 138 7.59 -3.95 -10.60
C THR A 138 9.03 -4.13 -11.07
N GLN A 139 9.50 -3.19 -11.89
CA GLN A 139 10.84 -3.23 -12.49
C GLN A 139 11.93 -2.93 -11.46
N ILE A 140 11.56 -2.32 -10.33
CA ILE A 140 12.49 -1.95 -9.26
C ILE A 140 11.97 -2.48 -7.92
N ALA A 141 12.68 -3.43 -7.34
CA ALA A 141 12.45 -3.82 -5.95
C ALA A 141 13.15 -2.83 -5.01
N GLN A 142 12.50 -2.51 -3.88
CA GLN A 142 13.17 -1.77 -2.83
C GLN A 142 14.23 -2.68 -2.19
N ALA A 143 15.44 -2.16 -1.97
CA ALA A 143 16.46 -2.87 -1.22
C ALA A 143 16.12 -2.90 0.27
N ALA A 144 16.74 -3.83 1.01
CA ALA A 144 16.72 -3.75 2.47
C ALA A 144 17.56 -2.54 2.92
N GLY A 145 17.10 -1.82 3.95
CA GLY A 145 17.72 -0.61 4.45
C GLY A 145 16.97 0.65 4.01
N GLN A 146 17.70 1.75 3.85
CA GLN A 146 17.16 3.04 3.43
C GLN A 146 17.22 3.13 1.90
N SER A 147 16.06 3.36 1.28
CA SER A 147 15.98 3.71 -0.14
C SER A 147 15.48 5.14 -0.29
N GLN A 148 16.08 5.87 -1.23
CA GLN A 148 15.64 7.21 -1.62
C GLN A 148 14.71 7.11 -2.81
N PHE A 149 13.53 7.71 -2.68
CA PHE A 149 12.52 7.78 -3.71
C PHE A 149 12.43 9.21 -4.21
N ARG A 150 12.46 9.37 -5.53
CA ARG A 150 12.12 10.61 -6.20
C ARG A 150 10.99 10.34 -7.18
N PHE A 151 9.88 11.02 -6.96
CA PHE A 151 8.69 10.97 -7.80
C PHE A 151 8.67 12.24 -8.63
N THR A 152 8.50 12.10 -9.94
CA THR A 152 8.35 13.23 -10.87
C THR A 152 7.10 13.01 -11.69
N VAL A 153 6.20 13.97 -11.70
CA VAL A 153 5.00 13.93 -12.53
C VAL A 153 5.38 14.27 -13.96
N GLN A 154 5.20 13.33 -14.89
CA GLN A 154 5.54 13.53 -16.31
C GLN A 154 4.35 14.05 -17.10
N GLU A 155 3.20 13.39 -16.96
CA GLU A 155 1.99 13.67 -17.72
C GLU A 155 0.79 13.60 -16.79
N VAL A 156 -0.12 14.56 -16.89
CA VAL A 156 -1.39 14.61 -16.16
C VAL A 156 -2.47 15.09 -17.11
N GLY A 157 -3.61 14.41 -17.09
CA GLY A 157 -4.79 14.83 -17.81
C GLY A 157 -5.35 16.17 -17.31
N SER A 158 -5.91 16.96 -18.23
CA SER A 158 -6.29 18.37 -17.97
C SER A 158 -7.24 18.55 -16.78
N LEU A 159 -8.13 17.59 -16.53
CA LEU A 159 -9.10 17.66 -15.43
C LEU A 159 -8.49 17.39 -14.05
N LEU A 160 -7.31 16.75 -13.99
CA LEU A 160 -6.62 16.42 -12.74
C LEU A 160 -5.44 17.37 -12.47
N GLN A 161 -5.16 18.29 -13.39
CA GLN A 161 -4.04 19.20 -13.27
C GLN A 161 -4.21 20.16 -12.08
N GLY A 162 -3.16 20.28 -11.26
CA GLY A 162 -3.17 21.13 -10.06
C GLY A 162 -3.86 20.52 -8.85
N GLU A 163 -4.40 19.30 -8.96
CA GLU A 163 -5.00 18.61 -7.83
C GLU A 163 -3.94 18.13 -6.83
N LYS A 164 -4.20 18.31 -5.53
CA LYS A 164 -3.34 17.81 -4.46
C LYS A 164 -3.76 16.39 -4.09
N VAL A 165 -2.86 15.44 -4.26
CA VAL A 165 -3.08 14.02 -3.97
C VAL A 165 -2.03 13.51 -3.00
N GLN A 166 -2.35 12.41 -2.32
CA GLN A 166 -1.39 11.70 -1.48
C GLN A 166 -0.83 10.51 -2.26
N LEU A 167 0.47 10.51 -2.51
CA LEU A 167 1.16 9.37 -3.05
C LEU A 167 1.46 8.39 -1.91
N LEU A 168 0.80 7.24 -1.95
CA LEU A 168 0.94 6.18 -0.97
C LEU A 168 1.96 5.15 -1.48
N ILE A 169 2.99 4.89 -0.67
CA ILE A 169 3.92 3.78 -0.86
C ILE A 169 3.40 2.62 -0.02
N SER A 170 2.93 1.56 -0.68
CA SER A 170 2.33 0.42 0.00
C SER A 170 3.33 -0.26 0.93
N PRO A 171 2.86 -0.77 2.08
CA PRO A 171 3.68 -1.56 2.98
C PRO A 171 3.99 -2.95 2.39
N PRO A 172 5.11 -3.58 2.79
CA PRO A 172 5.40 -4.98 2.45
C PRO A 172 4.39 -5.96 3.06
N LEU A 173 3.74 -5.56 4.15
CA LEU A 173 2.76 -6.34 4.87
C LEU A 173 1.46 -5.54 4.99
N ASP A 174 0.41 -6.04 4.37
CA ASP A 174 -0.96 -5.54 4.52
C ASP A 174 -1.86 -6.70 4.94
N PHE A 175 -3.06 -6.42 5.41
CA PHE A 175 -4.01 -7.44 5.84
C PHE A 175 -4.37 -8.40 4.69
N LYS A 176 -4.45 -7.88 3.45
CA LYS A 176 -4.85 -8.63 2.24
C LYS A 176 -3.69 -9.17 1.43
N SER A 177 -2.48 -8.68 1.64
CA SER A 177 -1.30 -9.07 0.86
C SER A 177 -0.08 -9.11 1.75
N SER A 178 0.64 -10.22 1.69
CA SER A 178 1.91 -10.38 2.38
C SER A 178 3.01 -10.74 1.38
N THR A 179 4.15 -10.09 1.54
CA THR A 179 5.37 -10.48 0.81
C THR A 179 5.97 -11.70 1.52
N PRO A 180 6.42 -12.75 0.80
CA PRO A 180 6.88 -14.01 1.40
C PRO A 180 7.86 -13.88 2.59
N ARG A 181 8.71 -12.84 2.57
CA ARG A 181 9.70 -12.58 3.62
C ARG A 181 9.12 -11.99 4.92
N TYR A 182 7.89 -11.50 4.87
CA TYR A 182 7.14 -10.86 5.96
C TYR A 182 5.97 -11.72 6.45
N ASP A 183 5.67 -12.85 5.81
CA ASP A 183 4.52 -13.71 6.13
C ASP A 183 4.46 -14.13 7.60
N TRP A 184 5.61 -14.38 8.21
CA TRP A 184 5.71 -14.77 9.62
C TRP A 184 5.28 -13.67 10.60
N LEU A 185 5.25 -12.41 10.17
CA LEU A 185 4.76 -11.27 10.96
C LEU A 185 3.24 -11.09 10.84
N TRP A 186 2.60 -11.67 9.84
CA TRP A 186 1.16 -11.49 9.59
C TRP A 186 0.27 -11.86 10.81
N PRO A 187 0.53 -12.94 11.57
CA PRO A 187 -0.26 -13.25 12.78
C PRO A 187 -0.27 -12.12 13.82
N LEU A 188 0.70 -11.20 13.81
CA LEU A 188 0.72 -10.06 14.72
C LEU A 188 -0.44 -9.10 14.47
N PHE A 189 -1.13 -9.10 13.33
CA PHE A 189 -2.38 -8.31 13.20
C PHE A 189 -3.41 -8.64 14.29
N PHE A 190 -3.38 -9.87 14.83
CA PHE A 190 -4.28 -10.34 15.88
C PHE A 190 -3.67 -10.27 17.29
N TRP A 191 -2.51 -9.63 17.46
CA TRP A 191 -1.87 -9.46 18.77
C TRP A 191 -2.80 -8.84 19.84
N PRO A 192 -3.68 -7.85 19.53
CA PRO A 192 -4.56 -7.27 20.54
C PRO A 192 -5.59 -8.30 21.04
N THR A 193 -6.05 -9.18 20.16
CA THR A 193 -6.99 -10.26 20.50
C THR A 193 -6.34 -11.27 21.47
N PHE A 194 -5.11 -11.69 21.19
CA PHE A 194 -4.37 -12.58 22.08
C PHE A 194 -4.08 -11.91 23.44
N ALA A 195 -3.71 -10.63 23.43
CA ALA A 195 -3.50 -9.86 24.65
C ALA A 195 -4.77 -9.72 25.49
N ALA A 196 -5.93 -9.51 24.85
CA ALA A 196 -7.22 -9.42 25.52
C ALA A 196 -7.60 -10.76 26.19
N LEU A 197 -7.43 -11.89 25.50
CA LEU A 197 -7.69 -13.22 26.07
C LEU A 197 -6.79 -13.49 27.28
N LEU A 198 -5.51 -13.14 27.20
CA LEU A 198 -4.57 -13.25 28.33
C LEU A 198 -4.95 -12.32 29.50
N ALA A 199 -5.39 -11.10 29.21
CA ALA A 199 -5.84 -10.17 30.25
C ALA A 199 -7.09 -10.68 30.96
N ILE A 200 -8.07 -11.23 30.23
CA ILE A 200 -9.26 -11.86 30.80
C ILE A 200 -8.86 -13.04 31.69
N PHE A 201 -7.97 -13.91 31.21
CA PHE A 201 -7.49 -15.05 31.98
C PHE A 201 -6.75 -14.61 33.27
N ALA A 202 -5.88 -13.59 33.18
CA ALA A 202 -5.19 -13.02 34.33
C ALA A 202 -6.17 -12.41 35.34
N MET A 203 -7.21 -11.72 34.88
CA MET A 203 -8.27 -11.18 35.75
C MET A 203 -9.03 -12.29 36.49
N ILE A 204 -9.36 -13.40 35.80
CA ILE A 204 -10.02 -14.56 36.42
C ILE A 204 -9.11 -15.17 37.50
N LEU A 205 -7.83 -15.38 37.21
CA LEU A 205 -6.87 -15.92 38.18
C LEU A 205 -6.68 -15.00 39.38
N LEU A 206 -6.57 -13.69 39.17
CA LEU A 206 -6.50 -12.70 40.25
C LEU A 206 -7.76 -12.73 41.12
N TRP A 207 -8.93 -12.87 40.51
CA TRP A 207 -10.20 -12.97 41.24
C TRP A 207 -10.29 -14.26 42.06
N LEU A 208 -9.91 -15.41 41.49
CA LEU A 208 -9.86 -16.69 42.20
C LEU A 208 -8.83 -16.66 43.34
N SER A 209 -7.64 -16.11 43.11
CA SER A 209 -6.60 -15.95 44.14
C SER A 209 -7.09 -15.10 45.32
N ARG A 210 -7.74 -13.95 45.04
CA ARG A 210 -8.33 -13.09 46.08
C ARG A 210 -9.44 -13.81 46.85
N ARG A 211 -10.23 -14.67 46.20
CA ARG A 211 -11.24 -15.50 46.87
C ARG A 211 -10.61 -16.52 47.81
N HIS A 212 -9.57 -17.22 47.38
CA HIS A 212 -8.86 -18.20 48.22
C HIS A 212 -8.18 -17.55 49.44
N LEU A 213 -7.52 -16.39 49.26
CA LEU A 213 -6.90 -15.67 50.37
C LEU A 213 -7.92 -15.22 51.43
N LYS A 214 -9.11 -14.77 51.02
CA LYS A 214 -10.20 -14.42 51.96
C LYS A 214 -10.77 -15.63 52.70
N ALA A 215 -10.68 -16.83 52.13
CA ALA A 215 -11.19 -18.06 52.75
C ALA A 215 -10.22 -18.63 53.81
N GLN A 216 -8.93 -18.33 53.72
CA GLN A 216 -7.91 -18.78 54.69
C GLN A 216 -7.73 -17.83 55.89
N SER A 217 -8.27 -16.61 55.82
CA SER A 217 -8.22 -15.63 56.92
C SER A 217 -9.49 -15.62 57.79
N ARG A 218 -10.33 -16.64 57.67
CA ARG A 218 -11.50 -16.93 58.53
C ARG A 218 -11.27 -18.24 59.23
#